data_AF-A0A1X7F3T9-F1
#
_entry.id   AF-A0A1X7F3T9-F1
#
_cell.length_a   1.000
_cell.length_b   1.000
_cell.length_c   1.000
_cell.angle_alpha   90.00
_cell.angle_beta   90.00
_cell.angle_gamma   90.00
#
_symmetry.space_group_name_H-M   'P 1'
#
loop_
_entity.id
_entity.type
_entity.pdbx_description
1 polymer ?
#
loop_
_entity_poly.entity_id
_entity_poly.type
_entity_poly.pdbx_seq_one_letter_code
_entity_poly.pdbx_strand_id
1 'polypeptide(L)'
;MRPVHRRGEFLLEIWRQAFISVGVTCLDFFGPFQSWRTAPVEVLNDINGELVNLYRVMQHHVEEFVPQFKSAISSRQVFKWHQQSRPETLTDIQRAARFYYLQQHAFGGKVDGQTFDTATTAPSINLVRIEEVLSAAHLRLAGAKSKICRGTSA
;
A
#
# COMPACT_ATOMS: atom_id res chain seq x y z
N MET A 1 19.59 -16.07 4.37
CA MET A 1 18.20 -15.88 4.86
C MET A 1 17.82 -14.43 4.61
N ARG A 2 16.79 -14.15 3.79
CA ARG A 2 16.26 -12.78 3.66
C ARG A 2 15.46 -12.45 4.93
N PRO A 3 15.58 -11.24 5.50
CA PRO A 3 14.87 -10.88 6.72
C PRO A 3 13.36 -10.92 6.50
N VAL A 4 12.64 -11.62 7.38
CA VAL A 4 11.16 -11.66 7.39
C VAL A 4 10.65 -10.26 7.73
N HIS A 5 9.91 -9.63 6.81
CA HIS A 5 9.42 -8.26 6.93
C HIS A 5 8.47 -8.10 8.13
N ARG A 6 8.64 -7.02 8.90
CA ARG A 6 7.73 -6.65 9.98
C ARG A 6 6.36 -6.26 9.40
N ARG A 7 5.32 -6.96 9.86
CA ARG A 7 3.92 -6.72 9.48
C ARG A 7 3.49 -5.33 9.95
N GLY A 8 3.03 -4.50 9.01
CA GLY A 8 2.78 -3.06 9.20
C GLY A 8 3.64 -2.16 8.29
N GLU A 9 4.74 -2.67 7.75
CA GLU A 9 5.63 -1.95 6.84
C GLU A 9 5.27 -2.10 5.36
N PHE A 10 4.07 -2.60 5.03
CA PHE A 10 3.70 -2.82 3.63
C PHE A 10 3.68 -1.53 2.81
N LEU A 11 3.14 -0.44 3.36
CA LEU A 11 3.27 0.87 2.72
C LEU A 11 4.76 1.26 2.62
N LEU A 12 5.57 1.06 3.67
CA LEU A 12 7.01 1.34 3.65
C LEU A 12 7.77 0.55 2.55
N GLU A 13 7.41 -0.71 2.29
CA GLU A 13 8.01 -1.55 1.23
C GLU A 13 7.49 -1.18 -0.17
N ILE A 14 6.22 -0.80 -0.30
CA ILE A 14 5.65 -0.17 -1.51
C ILE A 14 6.42 1.13 -1.84
N TRP A 15 6.66 1.97 -0.82
CA TRP A 15 7.46 3.20 -0.94
C TRP A 15 8.94 2.91 -1.23
N ARG A 16 9.44 1.73 -0.82
CA ARG A 16 10.78 1.23 -1.15
C ARG A 16 10.90 0.80 -2.62
N GLN A 17 9.81 0.31 -3.23
CA GLN A 17 9.78 -0.19 -4.61
C GLN A 17 9.47 0.92 -5.65
N ALA A 18 8.70 1.95 -5.29
CA ALA A 18 8.43 3.08 -6.19
C ALA A 18 9.65 3.99 -6.47
N PHE A 19 10.83 3.69 -5.89
CA PHE A 19 12.01 4.55 -5.87
C PHE A 19 13.08 4.23 -6.94
N ILE A 20 12.72 3.55 -8.05
CA ILE A 20 13.73 3.08 -9.03
C ILE A 20 13.98 4.02 -10.23
N SER A 21 13.23 5.11 -10.44
CA SER A 21 13.39 5.88 -11.69
C SER A 21 13.34 7.40 -11.58
N VAL A 22 14.15 8.03 -10.72
CA VAL A 22 15.04 9.15 -11.11
C VAL A 22 16.07 9.33 -9.99
N GLY A 23 17.37 9.26 -10.31
CA GLY A 23 18.46 9.17 -9.34
C GLY A 23 18.51 10.28 -8.28
N VAL A 24 17.96 9.99 -7.10
CA VAL A 24 18.32 10.64 -5.83
C VAL A 24 18.56 9.52 -4.81
N THR A 25 19.68 9.61 -4.12
CA THR A 25 20.44 8.54 -3.46
C THR A 25 19.77 7.85 -2.26
N CYS A 26 19.93 6.52 -2.24
CA CYS A 26 20.08 5.60 -1.09
C CYS A 26 21.14 6.18 -0.12
N LEU A 27 21.09 6.18 1.21
CA LEU A 27 20.72 5.21 2.24
C LEU A 27 20.53 6.03 3.53
N ASP A 28 19.53 5.72 4.36
CA ASP A 28 19.67 5.83 5.82
C ASP A 28 18.68 4.87 6.49
N PHE A 29 19.23 3.96 7.29
CA PHE A 29 18.57 2.85 7.97
C PHE A 29 17.87 3.36 9.25
N PHE A 30 16.62 2.94 9.47
CA PHE A 30 15.84 3.03 10.71
C PHE A 30 15.60 4.44 11.32
N GLY A 31 14.55 5.12 10.85
CA GLY A 31 13.97 6.30 11.53
C GLY A 31 12.47 6.47 11.25
N PRO A 32 11.68 7.02 12.21
CA PRO A 32 10.24 7.17 12.07
C PRO A 32 9.93 8.27 11.05
N PHE A 33 9.37 7.89 9.89
CA PHE A 33 8.52 8.61 8.92
C PHE A 33 8.89 10.04 8.42
N GLN A 34 9.70 10.84 9.13
CA GLN A 34 9.72 12.30 9.03
C GLN A 34 10.99 12.94 8.43
N SER A 35 12.02 12.17 8.06
CA SER A 35 13.30 12.76 7.60
C SER A 35 13.59 12.66 6.09
N TRP A 36 12.65 12.18 5.27
CA TRP A 36 12.83 12.17 3.82
C TRP A 36 12.64 13.58 3.29
N ARG A 37 13.73 14.26 2.88
CA ARG A 37 13.66 15.56 2.20
C ARG A 37 12.69 15.44 1.03
N THR A 38 11.58 16.18 1.11
CA THR A 38 10.60 16.23 0.02
C THR A 38 11.27 16.86 -1.19
N ALA A 39 11.32 16.12 -2.30
CA ALA A 39 11.72 16.75 -3.55
C ALA A 39 10.59 17.71 -3.97
N PRO A 40 10.91 18.86 -4.59
CA PRO A 40 9.87 19.79 -5.05
C PRO A 40 8.90 19.16 -6.06
N VAL A 41 9.33 18.09 -6.75
CA VAL A 41 8.52 17.24 -7.64
C VAL A 41 8.96 15.78 -7.44
N GLU A 42 8.00 14.88 -7.24
CA GLU A 42 8.23 13.43 -7.11
C GLU A 42 7.50 12.69 -8.24
N VAL A 43 8.14 11.71 -8.87
CA VAL A 43 7.49 10.88 -9.90
C VAL A 43 7.39 9.46 -9.38
N LEU A 44 6.16 9.00 -9.15
CA LEU A 44 5.86 7.64 -8.71
C LEU A 44 5.45 6.84 -9.93
N ASN A 45 6.32 5.94 -10.38
CA ASN A 45 6.07 5.10 -11.55
C ASN A 45 6.13 3.63 -11.17
N ASP A 46 5.08 2.88 -11.50
CA ASP A 46 5.03 1.43 -11.30
C ASP A 46 4.33 0.73 -12.47
N ILE A 47 4.74 -0.51 -12.74
CA ILE A 47 4.14 -1.37 -13.77
C ILE A 47 2.81 -1.95 -13.29
N ASN A 48 2.66 -2.15 -11.98
CA ASN A 48 1.46 -2.68 -11.36
C ASN A 48 0.37 -1.61 -11.29
N GLY A 49 -0.64 -1.78 -12.15
CA GLY A 49 -1.78 -0.86 -12.22
C GLY A 49 -2.62 -0.79 -10.93
N GLU A 50 -2.67 -1.85 -10.13
CA GLU A 50 -3.39 -1.83 -8.84
C GLU A 50 -2.67 -0.96 -7.80
N LEU A 51 -1.33 -0.98 -7.84
CA LEU A 51 -0.52 -0.15 -6.95
C LEU A 51 -0.62 1.34 -7.33
N VAL A 52 -0.54 1.63 -8.63
CA VAL A 52 -0.78 2.98 -9.16
C VAL A 52 -2.17 3.49 -8.77
N ASN A 53 -3.19 2.64 -8.89
CA ASN A 53 -4.55 2.97 -8.48
C ASN A 53 -4.64 3.29 -6.98
N LEU A 54 -4.03 2.48 -6.12
CA LEU A 54 -3.97 2.73 -4.67
C LEU A 54 -3.38 4.11 -4.37
N TYR A 55 -2.25 4.48 -4.99
CA TYR A 55 -1.63 5.78 -4.76
C TYR A 55 -2.52 6.95 -5.19
N ARG A 56 -3.22 6.83 -6.33
CA ARG A 56 -4.13 7.87 -6.82
C ARG A 56 -5.32 8.06 -5.90
N VAL A 57 -5.91 6.97 -5.42
CA VAL A 57 -7.00 7.00 -4.44
C VAL A 57 -6.52 7.59 -3.12
N MET A 58 -5.36 7.19 -2.62
CA MET A 58 -4.79 7.77 -1.39
C MET A 58 -4.49 9.26 -1.52
N GLN A 59 -4.12 9.74 -2.71
CA GLN A 59 -3.85 11.16 -2.94
C GLN A 59 -5.13 12.01 -3.01
N HIS A 60 -6.19 11.52 -3.65
CA HIS A 60 -7.37 12.33 -3.99
C HIS A 60 -8.64 11.99 -3.20
N HIS A 61 -8.75 10.77 -2.68
CA HIS A 61 -9.99 10.20 -2.14
C HIS A 61 -9.76 9.45 -0.82
N VAL A 62 -8.93 10.02 0.08
CA VAL A 62 -8.62 9.37 1.37
C VAL A 62 -9.86 9.27 2.25
N GLU A 63 -10.75 10.26 2.18
CA GLU A 63 -11.99 10.33 2.96
C GLU A 63 -12.99 9.23 2.59
N GLU A 64 -13.04 8.84 1.31
CA GLU A 64 -13.88 7.74 0.83
C GLU A 64 -13.23 6.36 0.99
N PHE A 65 -11.89 6.34 1.06
CA PHE A 65 -11.09 5.13 1.22
C PHE A 65 -11.09 4.59 2.66
N VAL A 66 -10.90 5.46 3.66
CA VAL A 66 -10.84 5.08 5.08
C VAL A 66 -12.10 4.33 5.56
N PRO A 67 -13.33 4.78 5.24
CA PRO A 67 -14.56 4.11 5.67
C PRO A 67 -14.70 2.66 5.20
N GLN A 68 -14.01 2.25 4.12
CA GLN A 68 -14.02 0.86 3.64
C GLN A 68 -13.51 -0.12 4.71
N PHE A 69 -12.72 0.36 5.67
CA PHE A 69 -12.07 -0.46 6.69
C PHE A 69 -12.70 -0.38 8.08
N LYS A 70 -13.63 0.56 8.31
CA LYS A 70 -14.25 0.80 9.62
C LYS A 70 -15.00 -0.43 10.18
N SER A 71 -15.61 -1.21 9.29
CA SER A 71 -16.31 -2.46 9.63
C SER A 71 -15.64 -3.68 9.01
N ALA A 72 -14.41 -3.55 8.53
CA ALA A 72 -13.69 -4.65 7.91
C ALA A 72 -13.14 -5.60 8.98
N ILE A 73 -13.45 -6.88 8.83
CA ILE A 73 -13.02 -7.94 9.75
C ILE A 73 -11.86 -8.70 9.09
N SER A 74 -10.86 -9.06 9.88
CA SER A 74 -9.81 -9.98 9.44
C SER A 74 -10.35 -11.41 9.41
N SER A 75 -10.45 -12.01 8.21
CA SER A 75 -10.94 -13.38 8.07
C SER A 75 -10.37 -14.05 6.83
N ARG A 76 -10.03 -15.35 6.96
CA ARG A 76 -9.61 -16.19 5.84
C ARG A 76 -10.65 -16.26 4.73
N GLN A 77 -11.93 -16.27 5.11
CA GLN A 77 -13.02 -16.36 4.14
C GLN A 77 -13.16 -15.06 3.36
N VAL A 78 -13.10 -13.92 4.05
CA VAL A 78 -13.14 -12.58 3.44
C VAL A 78 -11.93 -12.39 2.51
N PHE A 79 -10.74 -12.83 2.92
CA PHE A 79 -9.56 -12.83 2.08
C PHE A 79 -9.76 -13.63 0.78
N LYS A 80 -10.29 -14.85 0.86
CA LYS A 80 -10.60 -15.66 -0.33
C LYS A 80 -11.62 -14.97 -1.23
N TRP A 81 -12.65 -14.35 -0.68
CA TRP A 81 -13.63 -13.58 -1.45
C TRP A 81 -12.98 -12.41 -2.20
N HIS A 82 -12.08 -11.68 -1.54
CA HIS A 82 -11.31 -10.63 -2.21
C HIS A 82 -10.42 -11.20 -3.32
N GLN A 83 -9.77 -12.34 -3.13
CA GLN A 83 -9.01 -12.99 -4.21
C GLN A 83 -9.88 -13.33 -5.43
N GLN A 84 -11.09 -13.84 -5.18
CA GLN A 84 -12.04 -14.22 -6.23
C GLN A 84 -12.75 -13.04 -6.89
N SER A 85 -12.79 -11.88 -6.23
CA SER A 85 -13.45 -10.68 -6.76
C SER A 85 -12.74 -10.18 -8.01
N ARG A 86 -13.52 -9.95 -9.07
CA ARG A 86 -13.05 -9.43 -10.35
C ARG A 86 -12.79 -7.92 -10.21
N PRO A 87 -11.54 -7.44 -10.39
CA PRO A 87 -11.23 -6.03 -10.19
C PRO A 87 -11.94 -5.12 -11.20
N GLU A 88 -12.28 -5.62 -12.39
CA GLU A 88 -12.93 -4.84 -13.46
C GLU A 88 -14.36 -4.43 -13.12
N THR A 89 -15.00 -5.10 -12.17
CA THR A 89 -16.37 -4.79 -11.75
C THR A 89 -16.44 -3.83 -10.58
N LEU A 90 -15.29 -3.40 -10.05
CA LEU A 90 -15.18 -2.59 -8.84
C LEU A 90 -14.81 -1.15 -9.19
N THR A 91 -15.24 -0.20 -8.36
CA THR A 91 -14.76 1.19 -8.47
C THR A 91 -13.28 1.26 -8.13
N ASP A 92 -12.59 2.31 -8.58
CA ASP A 92 -11.17 2.50 -8.29
C ASP A 92 -10.87 2.51 -6.78
N ILE A 93 -11.77 3.09 -5.97
CA ILE A 93 -11.68 3.06 -4.50
C ILE A 93 -11.81 1.63 -3.96
N GLN A 94 -12.78 0.86 -4.46
CA GLN A 94 -12.99 -0.53 -4.04
C GLN A 94 -11.84 -1.43 -4.48
N ARG A 95 -11.27 -1.22 -5.67
CA ARG A 95 -10.08 -1.93 -6.15
C ARG A 95 -8.88 -1.65 -5.26
N ALA A 96 -8.64 -0.37 -4.95
CA ALA A 96 -7.59 0.03 -4.02
C ALA A 96 -7.79 -0.61 -2.64
N ALA A 97 -9.03 -0.61 -2.12
CA ALA A 97 -9.35 -1.17 -0.81
C ALA A 97 -9.14 -2.69 -0.77
N ARG A 98 -9.59 -3.38 -1.82
CA ARG A 98 -9.33 -4.82 -2.04
C ARG A 98 -7.84 -5.13 -2.08
N PHE A 99 -7.08 -4.40 -2.90
CA PHE A 99 -5.64 -4.60 -3.06
C PHE A 99 -4.91 -4.39 -1.72
N TYR A 100 -5.26 -3.32 -1.00
CA TYR A 100 -4.71 -3.04 0.32
C TYR A 100 -5.06 -4.15 1.33
N TYR A 101 -6.33 -4.59 1.39
CA TYR A 101 -6.75 -5.67 2.29
C TYR A 101 -5.97 -6.95 2.04
N LEU A 102 -5.89 -7.36 0.77
CA LEU A 102 -5.16 -8.57 0.36
C LEU A 102 -3.71 -8.48 0.80
N GLN A 103 -3.06 -7.35 0.58
CA GLN A 103 -1.65 -7.34 0.91
C GLN A 103 -1.34 -7.24 2.41
N GLN A 104 -2.17 -6.54 3.18
CA GLN A 104 -2.01 -6.55 4.63
C GLN A 104 -2.15 -7.97 5.21
N HIS A 105 -3.00 -8.80 4.59
CA HIS A 105 -3.28 -10.16 5.06
C HIS A 105 -2.51 -11.26 4.31
N ALA A 106 -1.71 -10.93 3.29
CA ALA A 106 -0.95 -11.91 2.52
C ALA A 106 0.36 -12.26 3.23
N PHE A 107 0.69 -13.55 3.31
CA PHE A 107 1.94 -14.02 3.88
C PHE A 107 3.13 -13.44 3.11
N GLY A 108 3.98 -12.70 3.82
CA GLY A 108 5.16 -12.05 3.25
C GLY A 108 4.86 -10.94 2.26
N GLY A 109 3.63 -10.42 2.21
CA GLY A 109 3.26 -9.33 1.31
C GLY A 109 3.49 -9.69 -0.16
N LYS A 110 2.99 -10.84 -0.60
CA LYS A 110 3.06 -11.20 -2.02
C LYS A 110 1.92 -10.55 -2.78
N VAL A 111 2.19 -10.12 -4.01
CA VAL A 111 1.13 -9.66 -4.94
C VAL A 111 0.55 -10.84 -5.71
N ASP A 112 1.37 -11.83 -6.08
CA ASP A 112 0.95 -13.05 -6.76
C ASP A 112 1.19 -14.30 -5.90
N GLY A 113 0.40 -15.36 -6.10
CA GLY A 113 0.47 -16.58 -5.30
C GLY A 113 0.18 -16.33 -3.80
N GLN A 114 -0.76 -15.42 -3.53
CA GLN A 114 -1.10 -14.96 -2.18
C GLN A 114 -1.74 -16.05 -1.33
N THR A 115 -1.25 -16.20 -0.10
CA THR A 115 -1.84 -17.05 0.94
C THR A 115 -2.16 -16.21 2.17
N PHE A 116 -3.26 -16.52 2.85
CA PHE A 116 -3.64 -15.81 4.06
C PHE A 116 -2.60 -16.03 5.15
N ASP A 117 -2.05 -14.94 5.67
CA ASP A 117 -1.04 -14.96 6.71
C ASP A 117 -1.61 -15.49 8.02
N THR A 118 -0.88 -16.40 8.64
CA THR A 118 -1.26 -17.08 9.88
C THR A 118 -0.21 -16.89 10.94
N ALA A 119 0.64 -15.86 10.81
CA ALA A 119 1.84 -15.85 11.63
C ALA A 119 1.52 -15.77 13.13
N THR A 120 2.09 -16.74 13.84
CA THR A 120 1.85 -17.10 15.23
C THR A 120 2.42 -16.09 16.23
N THR A 121 3.26 -15.17 15.76
CA THR A 121 4.16 -14.35 16.59
C THR A 121 3.73 -12.88 16.73
N ALA A 122 2.71 -12.43 15.99
CA ALA A 122 2.21 -11.06 16.09
C ALA A 122 0.68 -11.02 15.92
N PRO A 123 -0.02 -10.09 16.58
CA PRO A 123 -1.47 -9.97 16.51
C PRO A 123 -1.94 -9.67 15.08
N SER A 124 -3.17 -10.11 14.77
CA SER A 124 -3.83 -9.78 13.51
C SER A 124 -3.94 -8.26 13.33
N ILE A 125 -3.78 -7.79 12.11
CA ILE A 125 -3.86 -6.36 11.78
C ILE A 125 -5.23 -5.82 12.16
N ASN A 126 -5.24 -4.79 13.00
CA ASN A 126 -6.45 -4.05 13.30
C ASN A 126 -6.66 -2.98 12.23
N LEU A 127 -7.61 -3.23 11.33
CA LEU A 127 -7.95 -2.34 10.22
C LEU A 127 -8.53 -0.99 10.65
N VAL A 128 -8.94 -0.83 11.91
CA VAL A 128 -9.34 0.49 12.46
C VAL A 128 -8.12 1.36 12.77
N ARG A 129 -6.98 0.75 13.11
CA ARG A 129 -5.75 1.49 13.46
C ARG A 129 -4.94 1.98 12.25
N ILE A 130 -5.29 1.55 11.04
CA ILE A 130 -4.58 1.95 9.83
C ILE A 130 -4.83 3.42 9.46
N GLU A 131 -5.88 4.04 10.01
CA GLU A 131 -6.25 5.43 9.73
C GLU A 131 -5.10 6.40 10.00
N GLU A 132 -4.34 6.19 11.09
CA GLU A 132 -3.17 6.99 11.44
C GLU A 132 -2.10 6.92 10.35
N VAL A 133 -1.84 5.71 9.84
CA VAL A 133 -0.83 5.45 8.80
C VAL A 133 -1.28 6.03 7.45
N LEU A 134 -2.57 5.87 7.12
CA LEU A 134 -3.15 6.39 5.89
C LEU A 134 -3.14 7.93 5.87
N SER A 135 -3.48 8.56 6.99
CA SER A 135 -3.47 10.02 7.14
C SER A 135 -2.07 10.59 6.96
N ALA A 136 -1.07 9.96 7.57
CA ALA A 136 0.33 10.36 7.42
C ALA A 136 0.80 10.23 5.96
N ALA A 137 0.48 9.12 5.30
CA ALA A 137 0.82 8.89 3.89
C ALA A 137 0.11 9.89 2.95
N HIS A 138 -1.15 10.23 3.23
CA HIS A 138 -1.91 11.22 2.47
C HIS A 138 -1.27 12.61 2.58
N LEU A 139 -0.94 13.07 3.80
CA LEU A 139 -0.27 14.36 4.01
C LEU A 139 1.06 14.46 3.24
N ARG A 140 1.83 13.37 3.18
CA ARG A 140 3.05 13.31 2.37
C ARG A 140 2.77 13.44 0.87
N LEU A 141 1.82 12.66 0.35
CA LEU A 141 1.44 12.68 -1.07
C LEU A 141 0.83 14.01 -1.51
N ALA A 142 0.13 14.69 -0.60
CA ALA A 142 -0.46 16.01 -0.82
C ALA A 142 0.58 17.15 -0.74
N GLY A 143 1.59 17.01 0.11
CA GLY A 143 2.64 18.02 0.31
C GLY A 143 3.68 18.10 -0.82
N ALA A 144 3.91 17.00 -1.55
CA ALA A 144 4.79 16.97 -2.71
C ALA A 144 4.00 17.08 -4.02
N LYS A 145 4.53 17.79 -5.03
CA LYS A 145 4.00 17.72 -6.41
C LYS A 145 4.30 16.34 -6.99
N SER A 146 3.49 15.37 -6.62
CA SER A 146 3.66 13.96 -6.98
C SER A 146 2.96 13.67 -8.30
N LYS A 147 3.71 13.30 -9.34
CA LYS A 147 3.17 12.81 -10.61
C LYS A 147 3.15 11.28 -10.56
N ILE A 148 1.95 10.70 -10.51
CA ILE A 148 1.77 9.25 -10.51
C ILE A 148 1.59 8.78 -11.96
N CYS A 149 2.50 7.95 -12.43
CA CYS A 149 2.50 7.39 -13.77
C CYS A 149 2.34 5.87 -13.69
N ARG A 150 1.63 5.28 -14.67
CA ARG A 150 1.72 3.84 -14.93
C ARG A 150 2.82 3.62 -15.95
N GLY A 151 3.79 2.79 -15.62
CA GLY A 151 4.84 2.41 -16.56
C GLY A 151 4.22 1.57 -17.66
N THR A 152 4.14 2.10 -18.87
CA THR A 152 4.02 1.26 -20.07
C THR A 152 5.40 0.66 -20.30
N SER A 153 5.52 -0.66 -20.20
CA SER A 153 6.68 -1.39 -20.70
C SER A 153 6.93 -0.93 -22.15
N ALA A 154 8.11 -0.36 -22.38
CA ALA A 154 8.69 -0.28 -23.72
C ALA A 154 9.14 -1.68 -24.17
#